data_AF-A0A3L7SRL5-F1
#
_entry.id   AF-A0A3L7SRL5-F1
#
_cell.length_a   1.000
_cell.length_b   1.000
_cell.length_c   1.000
_cell.angle_alpha   90.00
_cell.angle_beta   90.00
_cell.angle_gamma   90.00
#
_symmetry.space_group_name_H-M   'P 1'
#
loop_
_entity.id
_entity.type
_entity.pdbx_description
1 polymer ?
#
loop_
_entity_poly.entity_id
_entity_poly.type
_entity_poly.pdbx_seq_one_letter_code
_entity_poly.pdbx_strand_id
1 'polypeptide(L)'
;MSKRNLGWLLGIIAVSLLGLVIVANAPSRENDRDYELVRLVVDVLHEVRGRYVTEISPERERKLVEDMINGGLERLDPHSSYINNRDFKQFSRNNKGKFGGIGIQVGYDRSNRGLLTV
;
A
#
# COMPACT_ATOMS: atom_id res chain seq x y z
N MET A 1 33.85 30.90 44.40
CA MET A 1 33.21 31.18 43.09
C MET A 1 31.85 31.80 43.32
N SER A 2 31.53 32.92 42.66
CA SER A 2 30.27 33.65 42.87
C SER A 2 29.07 32.74 42.56
N LYS A 3 28.07 32.70 43.46
CA LYS A 3 26.86 31.84 43.32
C LYS A 3 26.12 32.07 42.00
N ARG A 4 26.32 33.23 41.36
CA ARG A 4 25.78 33.60 40.04
C ARG A 4 26.43 32.81 38.88
N ASN A 5 27.71 32.49 38.97
CA ASN A 5 28.45 31.79 37.91
C ASN A 5 28.10 30.29 37.92
N LEU A 6 27.78 29.76 39.10
CA LEU A 6 27.33 28.38 39.27
C LEU A 6 25.93 28.15 38.67
N GLY A 7 25.02 29.12 38.81
CA GLY A 7 23.70 29.06 38.18
C GLY A 7 23.75 29.02 36.65
N TRP A 8 24.65 29.80 36.04
CA TRP A 8 24.86 29.78 34.59
C TRP A 8 25.41 28.44 34.07
N LEU A 9 26.38 27.85 34.77
CA LEU A 9 26.92 26.54 34.39
C LEU A 9 25.87 25.42 34.49
N LEU A 10 25.06 25.41 35.54
CA LEU A 10 23.97 24.43 35.70
C LEU A 10 22.89 24.62 34.63
N GLY A 11 22.57 25.86 34.26
CA GLY A 11 21.62 26.13 33.17
C GLY A 11 22.08 25.59 31.82
N ILE A 12 23.35 25.77 31.47
CA ILE A 12 23.92 25.25 30.21
C ILE A 12 23.91 23.72 30.20
N ILE A 13 24.28 23.10 31.32
CA ILE A 13 24.26 21.63 31.45
C ILE A 13 22.83 21.09 31.32
N ALA A 14 21.85 21.75 31.94
CA ALA A 14 20.45 21.35 31.83
C ALA A 14 19.92 21.47 30.40
N VAL A 15 20.23 22.56 29.69
CA VAL A 15 19.85 22.74 28.27
C VAL A 15 20.54 21.71 27.37
N SER A 16 21.82 21.43 27.62
CA SER A 16 22.56 20.41 26.86
C SER A 16 22.00 19.00 27.07
N LEU A 17 21.63 18.65 28.30
CA LEU A 17 21.00 17.37 28.61
C LEU A 17 19.61 17.26 27.97
N LEU A 18 18.81 18.34 28.02
CA LEU A 18 17.52 18.42 27.34
C LEU A 18 17.66 18.23 25.82
N GLY A 19 18.62 18.91 25.19
CA GLY A 19 18.90 18.75 23.76
C GLY A 19 19.28 17.32 23.39
N LEU A 20 20.10 16.66 24.23
CA LEU A 20 20.49 15.27 24.02
C LEU A 20 19.29 14.32 24.12
N VAL A 21 18.40 14.53 25.09
CA VAL A 21 17.18 13.72 25.25
C VAL A 21 16.26 13.88 24.03
N ILE A 22 16.11 15.09 23.50
CA ILE A 22 15.29 15.33 22.29
C ILE A 22 15.88 14.60 21.08
N VAL A 23 17.19 14.70 20.85
CA VAL A 23 17.85 14.03 19.71
C VAL A 23 17.83 12.52 19.86
N ALA A 24 18.03 11.99 21.08
CA ALA A 24 18.01 10.56 21.34
C ALA A 24 16.62 9.93 21.17
N ASN A 25 15.54 10.73 21.33
CA ASN A 25 14.16 10.30 21.14
C ASN A 25 13.56 10.83 19.83
N ALA A 26 14.38 11.34 18.91
CA ALA A 26 13.88 11.78 17.61
C ALA A 26 13.38 10.56 16.82
N PRO A 27 12.21 10.66 16.16
CA PRO A 27 11.68 9.57 15.36
C PRO A 27 12.66 9.21 14.24
N SER A 28 12.75 7.92 13.92
CA SER A 28 13.56 7.40 12.82
C SER A 28 13.19 8.08 11.50
N ARG A 29 14.20 8.43 10.68
CA ARG A 29 14.03 9.01 9.32
C ARG A 29 13.39 8.06 8.29
N GLU A 30 12.84 6.94 8.73
CA GLU A 30 12.12 6.00 7.87
C GLU A 30 10.85 6.64 7.31
N ASN A 31 10.11 7.37 8.15
CA ASN A 31 8.95 8.12 7.74
C ASN A 31 9.28 9.14 6.63
N ASP A 32 10.47 9.77 6.66
CA ASP A 32 10.88 10.74 5.63
C ASP A 32 10.92 10.11 4.23
N ARG A 33 11.34 8.83 4.13
CA ARG A 33 11.37 8.11 2.85
C ARG A 33 9.97 7.78 2.34
N ASP A 34 9.09 7.31 3.21
CA ASP A 34 7.71 7.00 2.84
C ASP A 34 6.98 8.25 2.36
N TYR A 35 7.19 9.39 3.04
CA TYR A 35 6.65 10.68 2.60
C TYR A 35 7.22 11.12 1.25
N GLU A 36 8.49 10.84 0.96
CA GLU A 36 9.10 11.12 -0.34
C GLU A 36 8.45 10.29 -1.46
N LEU A 37 8.20 9.01 -1.23
CA LEU A 37 7.53 8.13 -2.18
C LEU A 37 6.08 8.56 -2.45
N VAL A 38 5.34 8.92 -1.40
CA VAL A 38 3.98 9.45 -1.55
C VAL A 38 4.00 10.77 -2.32
N ARG A 39 4.96 11.65 -2.03
CA ARG A 39 5.11 12.93 -2.73
C ARG A 39 5.36 12.73 -4.23
N LEU A 40 6.19 11.76 -4.61
CA LEU A 40 6.42 11.42 -6.01
C LEU A 40 5.12 11.08 -6.75
N VAL A 41 4.24 10.29 -6.13
CA VAL A 41 2.92 9.94 -6.72
C VAL A 41 2.05 11.20 -6.84
N VAL A 42 2.01 12.04 -5.82
CA VAL A 42 1.22 13.29 -5.82
C VAL A 42 1.71 14.24 -6.93
N ASP A 43 3.02 14.38 -7.10
CA ASP A 43 3.62 15.26 -8.11
C ASP A 43 3.24 14.80 -9.53
N VAL A 44 3.25 13.48 -9.78
CA VAL A 44 2.79 12.90 -11.06
C VAL A 44 1.31 13.19 -11.31
N LEU A 45 0.46 13.04 -10.29
CA LEU A 45 -0.98 13.33 -10.44
C LEU A 45 -1.24 14.81 -10.72
N HIS A 46 -0.50 15.72 -10.08
CA HIS A 46 -0.58 17.15 -10.36
C HIS A 46 -0.15 17.49 -11.80
N GLU A 47 0.97 16.93 -12.25
CA GLU A 47 1.48 17.15 -13.60
C GLU A 47 0.47 16.66 -14.65
N VAL A 48 -0.09 15.46 -14.46
CA VAL A 48 -1.12 14.91 -15.35
C VAL A 48 -2.36 15.80 -15.33
N ARG A 49 -2.85 16.20 -14.16
CA ARG A 49 -4.04 17.06 -14.07
C ARG A 49 -3.84 18.42 -14.74
N GLY A 50 -2.65 19.02 -14.61
CA GLY A 50 -2.34 20.34 -15.14
C GLY A 50 -2.02 20.36 -16.64
N ARG A 51 -1.56 19.23 -17.21
CA ARG A 51 -1.07 19.17 -18.60
C ARG A 51 -1.84 18.24 -19.52
N TYR A 52 -2.79 17.46 -18.99
CA TYR A 52 -3.59 16.58 -19.83
C TYR A 52 -4.59 17.36 -20.68
N VAL A 53 -4.84 16.87 -21.89
CA VAL A 53 -5.61 17.56 -22.94
C VAL A 53 -7.06 17.86 -22.52
N THR A 54 -7.62 17.03 -21.63
CA THR A 54 -8.99 17.18 -21.14
C THR A 54 -9.00 17.17 -19.63
N GLU A 55 -9.96 17.86 -19.01
CA GLU A 55 -10.20 17.72 -17.58
C GLU A 55 -10.40 16.25 -17.21
N ILE A 56 -9.77 15.81 -16.12
CA ILE A 56 -9.86 14.44 -15.62
C ILE A 56 -10.87 14.43 -14.48
N SER A 57 -11.85 13.52 -14.55
CA SER A 57 -12.82 13.37 -13.47
C SER A 57 -12.20 12.66 -12.26
N PRO A 58 -12.71 12.86 -11.04
CA PRO A 58 -12.19 12.21 -9.84
C PRO A 58 -12.14 10.66 -9.95
N GLU A 59 -13.08 10.07 -10.68
CA GLU A 59 -13.13 8.62 -10.92
C GLU A 59 -12.01 8.15 -11.84
N ARG A 60 -11.68 8.93 -12.88
CA ARG A 60 -10.58 8.62 -13.81
C ARG A 60 -9.23 8.80 -13.14
N GLU A 61 -9.10 9.81 -12.29
CA GLU A 61 -7.89 10.00 -11.50
C GLU A 61 -7.68 8.87 -10.49
N ARG A 62 -8.75 8.43 -9.80
CA ARG A 62 -8.69 7.24 -8.96
C ARG A 62 -8.27 6.01 -9.77
N LYS A 63 -8.87 5.81 -10.94
CA LYS A 63 -8.52 4.70 -11.82
C LYS A 63 -7.05 4.75 -12.25
N LEU A 64 -6.51 5.92 -12.56
CA LEU A 64 -5.09 6.10 -12.88
C LEU A 64 -4.19 5.60 -11.75
N VAL A 65 -4.51 5.94 -10.49
CA VAL A 65 -3.76 5.44 -9.33
C VAL A 65 -3.88 3.92 -9.19
N GLU A 66 -5.07 3.36 -9.34
CA GLU A 66 -5.28 1.90 -9.29
C GLU A 66 -4.47 1.18 -10.39
N ASP A 67 -4.43 1.75 -11.61
CA ASP A 67 -3.66 1.23 -12.73
C ASP A 67 -2.14 1.36 -12.50
N MET A 68 -1.68 2.44 -11.88
CA MET A 68 -0.27 2.60 -11.48
C MET A 68 0.15 1.56 -10.45
N ILE A 69 -0.70 1.28 -9.45
CA ILE A 69 -0.45 0.24 -8.44
C ILE A 69 -0.36 -1.12 -9.12
N ASN A 70 -1.36 -1.48 -9.95
CA ASN A 70 -1.38 -2.77 -10.64
C ASN A 70 -0.20 -2.94 -11.60
N GLY A 71 0.16 -1.90 -12.37
CA GLY A 71 1.33 -1.96 -13.25
C GLY A 71 2.66 -2.06 -12.48
N GLY A 72 2.73 -1.48 -11.27
CA GLY A 72 3.86 -1.68 -10.35
C GLY A 72 3.91 -3.11 -9.80
N LEU A 73 2.78 -3.65 -9.37
CA LEU A 73 2.66 -5.02 -8.86
C LEU A 73 3.01 -6.06 -9.93
N GLU A 74 2.48 -5.92 -11.14
CA GLU A 74 2.77 -6.84 -12.26
C GLU A 74 4.27 -6.91 -12.59
N ARG A 75 4.98 -5.78 -12.46
CA ARG A 75 6.44 -5.72 -12.65
C ARG A 75 7.23 -6.32 -11.48
N LEU A 76 6.69 -6.26 -10.28
CA LEU A 76 7.32 -6.83 -9.08
C LEU A 76 7.11 -8.35 -9.01
N ASP A 77 5.87 -8.78 -9.26
CA ASP A 77 5.44 -10.18 -9.26
C ASP A 77 4.22 -10.34 -10.18
N PRO A 78 4.30 -11.17 -11.25
CA PRO A 78 3.19 -11.42 -12.17
C PRO A 78 1.92 -12.00 -11.54
N HIS A 79 2.00 -12.52 -10.31
CA HIS A 79 0.85 -13.09 -9.59
C HIS A 79 0.21 -12.11 -8.59
N SER A 80 0.81 -10.94 -8.40
CA SER A 80 0.32 -9.93 -7.49
C SER A 80 -0.61 -8.94 -8.20
N SER A 81 -1.77 -8.67 -7.62
CA SER A 81 -2.72 -7.66 -8.13
C SER A 81 -3.47 -6.97 -6.99
N TYR A 82 -3.85 -5.72 -7.22
CA TYR A 82 -4.66 -4.91 -6.33
C TYR A 82 -6.13 -4.97 -6.75
N ILE A 83 -7.01 -5.29 -5.80
CA ILE A 83 -8.47 -5.30 -5.99
C ILE A 83 -9.11 -4.17 -5.18
N ASN A 84 -9.83 -3.28 -5.87
CA ASN A 84 -10.57 -2.22 -5.19
C ASN A 84 -11.84 -2.77 -4.50
N ASN A 85 -12.44 -1.99 -3.62
CA ASN A 85 -13.61 -2.40 -2.84
C ASN A 85 -14.85 -2.74 -3.72
N ARG A 86 -14.99 -2.11 -4.89
CA ARG A 86 -16.12 -2.36 -5.80
C ARG A 86 -15.99 -3.75 -6.42
N ASP A 87 -14.81 -4.05 -6.92
CA ASP A 87 -14.49 -5.31 -7.59
C ASP A 87 -14.50 -6.46 -6.59
N PHE A 88 -13.99 -6.22 -5.37
CA PHE A 88 -14.09 -7.18 -4.27
C PHE A 88 -15.56 -7.52 -3.92
N LYS A 89 -16.43 -6.51 -3.88
CA LYS A 89 -17.88 -6.72 -3.65
C LYS A 89 -18.52 -7.50 -4.80
N GLN A 90 -18.12 -7.25 -6.04
CA GLN A 90 -18.63 -7.98 -7.20
C GLN A 90 -18.16 -9.44 -7.17
N PHE A 91 -16.88 -9.69 -6.93
CA PHE A 91 -16.30 -11.02 -6.74
C PHE A 91 -17.03 -11.77 -5.62
N SER A 92 -17.24 -11.13 -4.47
CA SER A 92 -17.97 -11.70 -3.34
C SER A 92 -19.42 -12.03 -3.69
N ARG A 93 -20.11 -11.20 -4.49
CA ARG A 93 -21.49 -11.48 -4.95
C ARG A 93 -21.51 -12.66 -5.92
N ASN A 94 -20.59 -12.69 -6.88
CA ASN A 94 -20.47 -13.78 -7.85
C ASN A 94 -20.18 -15.11 -7.13
N ASN A 95 -19.31 -15.13 -6.13
CA ASN A 95 -18.98 -16.35 -5.37
C ASN A 95 -20.11 -16.79 -4.42
N LYS A 96 -20.96 -15.87 -3.94
CA LYS A 96 -22.19 -16.21 -3.21
C LYS A 96 -23.24 -16.83 -4.13
N GLY A 97 -23.19 -16.50 -5.43
CA GLY A 97 -23.92 -17.20 -6.47
C GLY A 97 -23.24 -18.53 -6.75
N LYS A 98 -23.61 -19.57 -5.98
CA LYS A 98 -23.35 -21.00 -6.22
C LYS A 98 -22.31 -21.31 -7.32
N PHE A 99 -21.17 -21.89 -6.95
CA PHE A 99 -20.44 -22.77 -7.87
C PHE A 99 -21.38 -23.92 -8.27
N GLY A 100 -22.21 -23.71 -9.29
CA GLY A 100 -22.81 -24.78 -10.07
C GLY A 100 -21.72 -25.40 -10.94
N GLY A 101 -20.66 -25.91 -10.30
CA GLY A 101 -19.74 -26.79 -10.98
C GLY A 101 -20.53 -28.03 -11.41
N ILE A 102 -20.35 -28.47 -12.64
CA ILE A 102 -20.78 -29.81 -13.03
C ILE A 102 -19.97 -30.75 -12.15
N GLY A 103 -20.60 -31.41 -11.18
CA GLY A 103 -19.97 -32.29 -10.20
C GLY A 103 -19.40 -33.58 -10.81
N ILE A 104 -18.75 -33.51 -11.97
CA ILE A 104 -18.19 -34.68 -12.66
C ILE A 104 -16.92 -35.09 -11.93
N GLN A 105 -17.04 -36.10 -11.07
CA GLN A 105 -15.92 -36.93 -10.65
C GLN A 105 -15.66 -37.97 -11.74
N VAL A 106 -14.56 -37.81 -12.48
CA VAL A 106 -14.10 -38.83 -13.45
C VAL A 106 -13.20 -39.82 -12.72
N GLY A 107 -13.75 -40.99 -12.40
CA GLY A 107 -12.99 -42.13 -11.87
C GLY A 107 -12.71 -43.15 -12.97
N TYR A 108 -11.44 -43.56 -13.13
CA TYR A 108 -11.08 -44.63 -14.06
C TYR A 108 -11.24 -45.98 -13.37
N ASP A 109 -12.32 -46.72 -13.68
CA ASP A 109 -12.49 -48.09 -13.19
C ASP A 109 -11.71 -49.07 -14.08
N ARG A 110 -10.81 -49.82 -13.46
CA ARG A 110 -9.91 -50.75 -14.14
C ARG A 110 -10.60 -52.09 -14.47
N SER A 111 -11.75 -52.38 -13.85
CA SER A 111 -12.52 -53.62 -14.03
C SER A 111 -13.38 -53.59 -15.29
N ASN A 112 -13.97 -52.43 -15.60
CA ASN A 112 -14.81 -52.23 -16.77
C ASN A 112 -14.21 -51.05 -17.54
N ARG A 113 -13.57 -51.29 -18.69
CA ARG A 113 -12.77 -50.31 -19.48
C ARG A 113 -13.58 -49.07 -19.94
N GLY A 114 -14.00 -48.22 -19.02
CA GLY A 114 -14.85 -47.06 -19.24
C GLY A 114 -14.67 -46.01 -18.15
N LEU A 115 -14.96 -44.77 -18.50
CA LEU A 115 -14.91 -43.62 -17.59
C LEU A 115 -16.20 -43.63 -16.74
N LEU A 116 -16.07 -43.70 -15.41
CA LEU A 116 -17.21 -43.49 -14.52
C LEU A 116 -17.43 -41.99 -14.34
N THR A 117 -18.63 -41.53 -14.68
CA THR A 117 -19.17 -40.24 -14.25
C THR A 117 -20.14 -40.55 -13.10
N VAL A 118 -19.94 -39.93 -11.94
CA VAL A 118 -20.91 -39.98 -10.83
C VAL A 118 -21.98 -38.92 -11.04
#